data_AF-A0A125DMG3-F1
#
_entry.id   AF-A0A125DMG3-F1
#
_cell.length_a   1.000
_cell.length_b   1.000
_cell.length_c   1.000
_cell.angle_alpha   90.00
_cell.angle_beta   90.00
_cell.angle_gamma   90.00
#
_symmetry.space_group_name_H-M   'P 1'
#
loop_
_entity.id
_entity.type
_entity.pdbx_description
1 polymer ?
#
loop_
_entity_poly.entity_id
_entity_poly.type
_entity_poly.pdbx_seq_one_letter_code
_entity_poly.pdbx_strand_id
1 'polypeptide(L)' 'MDLIQADFASPHLKTALDHCIKHPPGGKRYDCVQAKLLALQLREKLLEQRYMSGVLTIAR' A
#
# COMPACT_ATOMS: atom_id res chain seq x y z
N MET A 1 11.03 -11.30 -8.03
CA MET A 1 11.68 -10.07 -7.56
C MET A 1 10.76 -8.90 -7.90
N ASP A 2 9.45 -9.01 -7.57
CA ASP A 2 8.39 -8.32 -8.34
C ASP A 2 7.34 -7.63 -7.44
N LEU A 3 7.76 -7.12 -6.28
CA LEU A 3 6.97 -6.16 -5.50
C LEU A 3 7.46 -4.72 -5.72
N ILE A 4 8.62 -4.54 -6.35
CA ILE A 4 9.28 -3.22 -6.53
C ILE A 4 8.80 -2.51 -7.80
N GLN A 5 8.16 -3.21 -8.73
CA GLN A 5 7.47 -2.59 -9.87
C GLN A 5 6.00 -2.28 -9.51
N ALA A 6 5.75 -1.78 -8.30
CA ALA A 6 4.50 -1.08 -8.04
C ALA A 6 4.42 0.04 -9.07
N ASP A 7 3.53 -0.16 -10.05
CA ASP A 7 3.35 0.68 -11.22
C ASP A 7 3.48 2.15 -10.82
N PHE A 8 4.39 2.88 -11.46
CA PHE A 8 4.67 4.28 -11.10
C PHE A 8 3.42 5.18 -11.24
N ALA A 9 2.38 4.68 -11.93
CA ALA A 9 1.07 5.31 -12.07
C ALA A 9 0.05 4.92 -10.97
N SER A 10 0.39 4.03 -10.04
CA SER A 10 -0.55 3.56 -9.01
C SER A 10 -0.94 4.69 -8.02
N PRO A 11 -2.23 4.88 -7.72
CA PRO A 11 -2.67 5.85 -6.71
C PRO A 11 -2.11 5.55 -5.31
N HIS A 12 -1.83 4.27 -5.01
CA HIS A 12 -1.20 3.86 -3.76
C HIS A 12 0.25 4.33 -3.67
N LEU A 13 0.99 4.32 -4.78
CA LEU A 13 2.37 4.81 -4.82
C LEU A 13 2.41 6.32 -4.57
N LYS A 14 1.53 7.09 -5.22
CA LYS A 14 1.45 8.54 -5.00
C LYS A 14 1.16 8.87 -3.53
N THR A 15 0.18 8.19 -2.95
CA THR A 15 -0.17 8.33 -1.52
C THR A 15 1.00 7.95 -0.61
N ALA A 16 1.72 6.86 -0.92
CA ALA A 16 2.88 6.43 -0.15
C ALA A 16 4.03 7.45 -0.26
N LEU A 17 4.28 8.00 -1.46
CA LEU A 17 5.27 9.02 -1.70
C LEU A 17 4.96 10.30 -0.91
N ASP A 18 3.73 10.81 -0.98
CA ASP A 18 3.30 12.01 -0.26
C ASP A 18 3.53 11.88 1.25
N HIS A 19 3.23 10.71 1.81
CA HIS A 19 3.47 10.42 3.22
C HIS A 19 4.95 10.25 3.58
N CYS A 20 5.80 9.88 2.62
CA CYS A 20 7.23 9.65 2.82
C CYS A 20 8.12 10.85 2.48
N ILE A 21 7.59 11.95 1.94
CA ILE A 21 8.34 13.19 1.61
C ILE A 21 9.08 13.79 2.82
N LYS A 22 8.67 13.48 4.05
CA LYS A 22 9.34 13.94 5.28
C LYS A 22 10.72 13.33 5.52
N HIS A 23 11.09 12.29 4.77
CA HIS A 23 12.41 11.66 4.87
C HIS A 23 13.37 12.23 3.82
N PRO A 24 14.68 12.37 4.16
CA PRO A 24 15.67 12.80 3.19
C PRO A 24 15.68 11.85 1.97
N PRO A 25 15.89 12.38 0.75
CA PRO A 25 16.01 11.56 -0.44
C PRO A 25 17.15 10.54 -0.28
N GLY A 26 16.91 9.29 -0.71
CA GLY A 26 17.83 8.17 -0.56
C GLY A 26 17.15 6.92 -0.02
N GLY A 27 17.94 5.93 0.43
CA GLY A 27 17.45 4.61 0.87
C GLY A 27 16.27 4.67 1.84
N LYS A 28 16.31 5.57 2.82
CA LYS A 28 15.25 5.75 3.83
C LYS A 28 13.89 6.10 3.23
N ARG A 29 13.85 6.85 2.13
CA ARG A 29 12.61 7.19 1.43
C ARG A 29 12.05 5.99 0.70
N TYR A 30 12.91 5.19 0.05
CA TYR A 30 12.49 3.95 -0.61
C TYR A 30 11.97 2.93 0.40
N ASP A 31 12.65 2.76 1.53
CA ASP A 31 12.21 1.86 2.62
C ASP A 31 10.84 2.28 3.15
N CYS A 32 10.62 3.58 3.35
CA CYS A 32 9.34 4.13 3.78
C CYS A 32 8.21 3.82 2.77
N VAL A 33 8.47 4.03 1.47
CA VAL A 33 7.49 3.79 0.41
C VAL A 33 7.15 2.29 0.33
N GLN A 34 8.15 1.41 0.35
CA GLN A 34 7.93 -0.04 0.34
C GLN A 34 7.12 -0.51 1.55
N ALA A 35 7.45 -0.04 2.75
CA ALA A 35 6.74 -0.40 3.97
C ALA A 35 5.26 0.03 3.93
N LYS A 36 4.97 1.23 3.42
CA LYS A 36 3.59 1.73 3.28
C LYS A 36 2.80 0.96 2.22
N LEU A 37 3.41 0.67 1.07
CA LEU A 37 2.75 -0.12 0.02
C LEU A 37 2.40 -1.52 0.54
N LEU A 38 3.32 -2.17 1.24
CA LEU A 38 3.07 -3.47 1.84
C LEU A 38 1.90 -3.43 2.85
N ALA A 39 1.85 -2.39 3.69
CA ALA A 39 0.75 -2.21 4.64
C ALA A 39 -0.62 -2.02 3.95
N LEU A 40 -0.66 -1.28 2.85
CA LEU A 40 -1.88 -1.08 2.05
C LEU A 40 -2.34 -2.40 1.40
N GLN A 41 -1.42 -3.13 0.76
CA GLN A 41 -1.71 -4.44 0.14
C GLN A 41 -2.21 -5.45 1.18
N LEU A 42 -1.61 -5.49 2.36
CA LEU A 42 -2.07 -6.35 3.45
C LEU A 42 -3.47 -5.96 3.92
N ARG A 43 -3.76 -4.66 4.04
CA ARG A 43 -5.10 -4.18 4.40
C ARG A 43 -6.14 -4.61 3.35
N GLU A 44 -5.85 -4.45 2.07
CA GLU A 44 -6.77 -4.85 0.99
C GLU A 44 -7.02 -6.35 1.01
N LYS A 45 -5.98 -7.17 1.12
CA LYS A 45 -6.14 -8.63 1.26
C LYS A 45 -6.97 -9.02 2.48
N LEU A 46 -6.75 -8.37 3.62
CA LEU A 46 -7.55 -8.64 4.83
C LEU A 46 -9.01 -8.22 4.65
N LEU A 47 -9.28 -7.12 3.94
CA LEU A 47 -10.64 -6.69 3.62
C LEU A 47 -11.33 -7.66 2.64
N GLU A 48 -10.64 -8.09 1.59
CA GLU A 48 -11.12 -9.11 0.65
C GLU A 48 -11.43 -10.43 1.37
N GLN A 49 -10.52 -10.89 2.23
CA GLN A 49 -10.73 -12.10 3.03
C GLN A 49 -11.95 -11.97 3.95
N ARG A 50 -12.12 -10.82 4.62
CA ARG A 50 -13.28 -10.57 5.49
C ARG A 50 -14.60 -10.42 4.71
N TYR A 51 -14.53 -9.91 3.48
CA TYR A 51 -15.68 -9.85 2.58
C TYR A 51 -16.06 -11.27 2.13
N MET A 52 -15.09 -12.07 1.68
CA MET A 52 -15.29 -13.46 1.26
C MET A 52 -15.75 -14.38 2.41
N SER A 53 -15.32 -14.10 3.64
CA SER A 53 -15.78 -14.85 4.82
C SER A 53 -17.15 -14.40 5.33
N GLY A 54 -17.78 -13.40 4.69
CA GLY A 54 -19.10 -12.87 5.07
C GLY A 54 -19.09 -12.01 6.34
N VAL A 55 -17.91 -11.71 6.89
CA VAL A 55 -17.73 -10.90 8.11
C VAL A 55 -17.92 -9.41 7.82
N LEU A 56 -17.67 -8.97 6.59
CA LEU A 56 -17.92 -7.61 6.11
C LEU A 56 -18.94 -7.65 4.97
N THR A 57 -20.17 -7.22 5.24
CA THR A 57 -21.17 -6.91 4.21
C THR A 57 -21.16 -5.40 3.96
N ILE A 58 -20.76 -4.98 2.76
CA ILE A 58 -20.92 -3.58 2.35
C ILE A 58 -22.43 -3.37 2.15
N ALA A 59 -23.08 -2.70 3.10
CA ALA A 59 -24.41 -2.16 2.89
C ALA A 59 -24.31 -1.14 1.74
N ARG A 60 -24.93 -1.45 0.61
CA ARG A 60 -25.02 -0.59 -0.57
C ARG A 60 -25.87 0.63 -0.29
#